data_AF-A0A847F4F4-F1
#
_entry.id   AF-A0A847F4F4-F1
#
_cell.length_a   1.000
_cell.length_b   1.000
_cell.length_c   1.000
_cell.angle_alpha   90.00
_cell.angle_beta   90.00
_cell.angle_gamma   90.00
#
_symmetry.space_group_name_H-M   'P 1'
#
loop_
_entity.id
_entity.type
_entity.pdbx_description
1 polymer ?
#
loop_
_entity_poly.entity_id
_entity_poly.type
_entity_poly.pdbx_seq_one_letter_code
_entity_poly.pdbx_strand_id
1 'polypeptide(L)'
;MKALSFVLAISLLSLAPFQCGSKPSDDPDLAVEENPSRALWTLSERFRKEGNEEARRTTLAVILEEYPRSREAERARMVLEEGRDVRDPERSSGDETLVEGGAEARASGQDGDSTESAMD
;
A
#
# COMPACT_ATOMS: atom_id res chain seq x y z
N MET A 1 62.71 29.82 -1.61
CA MET A 1 61.88 28.95 -0.73
C MET A 1 60.39 29.09 -1.05
N LYS A 2 59.97 28.80 -2.29
CA LYS A 2 58.55 28.84 -2.72
C LYS A 2 58.14 27.63 -3.58
N ALA A 3 59.09 26.77 -3.94
CA ALA A 3 58.84 25.56 -4.73
C ALA A 3 58.46 24.34 -3.89
N LEU A 4 58.70 24.37 -2.56
CA LEU A 4 58.38 23.24 -1.68
C LEU A 4 56.87 23.09 -1.39
N SER A 5 56.09 24.17 -1.46
CA SER A 5 54.66 24.11 -1.14
C SER A 5 53.79 23.51 -2.25
N PHE A 6 54.26 23.51 -3.50
CA PHE A 6 53.45 23.02 -4.63
C PHE A 6 53.49 21.49 -4.76
N VAL A 7 54.58 20.85 -4.31
CA VAL A 7 54.76 19.40 -4.41
C VAL A 7 53.92 18.65 -3.37
N LEU A 8 53.65 19.25 -2.21
CA LEU A 8 52.86 18.61 -1.15
C LEU A 8 51.37 18.44 -1.50
N ALA A 9 50.78 19.38 -2.26
CA ALA A 9 49.35 19.38 -2.56
C ALA A 9 48.92 18.29 -3.55
N ILE A 10 49.85 17.78 -4.37
CA ILE A 10 49.54 16.76 -5.40
C ILE A 10 49.53 15.34 -4.79
N SER A 11 50.21 15.13 -3.66
CA SER A 11 50.33 13.79 -3.06
C SER A 11 49.07 13.32 -2.32
N LEU A 12 48.11 14.21 -2.02
CA LEU A 12 46.86 13.83 -1.36
C LEU A 12 45.77 13.35 -2.33
N LEU A 13 45.96 13.49 -3.65
CA LEU A 13 44.98 13.03 -4.65
C LEU A 13 45.23 11.58 -5.11
N SER A 14 46.34 10.97 -4.71
CA SER A 14 46.70 9.58 -5.06
C SER A 14 46.31 8.53 -4.01
N LEU A 15 45.51 8.91 -3.01
CA LEU A 15 45.01 7.98 -1.99
C LEU A 15 43.49 8.07 -1.79
N ALA A 16 42.74 8.40 -2.84
CA ALA A 16 41.35 7.94 -2.89
C ALA A 16 41.40 6.49 -3.39
N PRO A 17 41.01 5.48 -2.58
CA PRO A 17 40.91 4.13 -3.09
C PRO A 17 39.95 4.15 -4.28
N PHE A 18 40.20 3.29 -5.27
CA PHE A 18 39.40 3.10 -6.48
C PHE A 18 37.94 2.63 -6.22
N GLN A 19 37.33 3.03 -5.11
CA GLN A 19 35.95 2.79 -4.72
C GLN A 19 34.95 3.72 -5.40
N CYS A 20 35.40 4.54 -6.36
CA CYS A 20 34.52 5.24 -7.31
C CYS A 20 34.57 4.60 -8.71
N GLY A 21 34.84 3.29 -8.78
CA GLY A 21 34.48 2.47 -9.92
C GLY A 21 33.19 1.73 -9.59
N SER A 22 32.05 2.43 -9.59
CA SER A 22 30.73 1.79 -9.53
C SER A 22 30.52 0.93 -10.78
N LYS A 23 31.08 -0.29 -10.78
CA LYS A 23 30.41 -1.42 -11.40
C LYS A 23 29.51 -1.98 -10.32
N PRO A 24 28.17 -1.84 -10.42
CA PRO A 24 27.30 -2.82 -9.81
C PRO A 24 27.85 -4.16 -10.28
N SER A 25 28.12 -5.07 -9.35
CA SER A 25 28.43 -6.45 -9.66
C SER A 25 27.42 -6.94 -10.70
N ASP A 26 27.90 -7.19 -11.92
CA ASP A 26 27.20 -7.77 -13.08
C ASP A 26 26.86 -9.27 -12.82
N ASP A 27 26.65 -9.60 -11.55
CA ASP A 27 26.31 -10.91 -11.05
C ASP A 27 24.87 -10.84 -10.53
N PRO A 28 23.90 -11.28 -11.34
CA PRO A 28 22.49 -11.27 -10.95
C PRO A 28 22.21 -12.16 -9.74
N ASP A 29 23.11 -13.09 -9.38
CA ASP A 29 22.99 -13.94 -8.20
C ASP A 29 23.52 -13.25 -6.91
N LEU A 30 24.22 -12.11 -7.04
CA LEU A 30 24.65 -11.25 -5.92
C LEU A 30 23.70 -10.07 -5.67
N ALA A 31 22.56 -10.00 -6.36
CA ALA A 31 21.50 -9.06 -6.05
C ALA A 31 20.81 -9.45 -4.72
N VAL A 32 21.47 -9.14 -3.60
CA VAL A 32 20.99 -9.37 -2.24
C VAL A 32 19.82 -8.44 -1.88
N GLU A 33 19.53 -7.42 -2.69
CA GLU A 33 18.32 -6.61 -2.53
C GLU A 33 17.09 -7.40 -2.98
N GLU A 34 16.34 -7.92 -2.01
CA GLU A 34 14.94 -8.28 -2.22
C GLU A 34 14.23 -7.05 -2.78
N ASN A 35 13.83 -7.12 -4.05
CA ASN A 35 13.14 -6.00 -4.68
C ASN A 35 11.75 -5.82 -4.00
N PRO A 36 11.53 -4.72 -3.26
CA PRO A 36 10.32 -4.55 -2.46
C PRO A 36 9.05 -4.51 -3.33
N SER A 37 9.12 -3.99 -4.56
CA SER A 37 7.97 -3.98 -5.47
C SER A 37 7.55 -5.41 -5.84
N ARG A 38 8.51 -6.33 -6.02
CA ARG A 38 8.25 -7.75 -6.28
C ARG A 38 7.64 -8.46 -5.07
N ALA A 39 8.10 -8.14 -3.86
CA ALA A 39 7.51 -8.68 -2.64
C ALA A 39 6.05 -8.24 -2.47
N LEU A 40 5.78 -6.94 -2.64
CA LEU A 40 4.43 -6.37 -2.60
C LEU A 40 3.52 -6.95 -3.69
N TRP A 41 4.04 -7.14 -4.91
CA TRP A 41 3.30 -7.83 -5.96
C TRP A 41 2.89 -9.24 -5.53
N THR A 42 3.84 -10.00 -4.97
CA THR A 42 3.57 -11.36 -4.47
C THR A 42 2.52 -11.37 -3.36
N LEU A 43 2.57 -10.40 -2.45
CA LEU A 43 1.56 -10.22 -1.40
C LEU A 43 0.18 -9.91 -2.00
N SER A 44 0.10 -9.03 -3.00
CA SER A 44 -1.16 -8.72 -3.68
C SER A 44 -1.79 -9.95 -4.33
N GLU A 45 -0.96 -10.82 -4.91
CA GLU A 45 -1.41 -12.08 -5.53
C GLU A 45 -1.87 -13.12 -4.50
N ARG A 46 -1.32 -13.07 -3.29
CA ARG A 46 -1.84 -13.85 -2.17
C ARG A 46 -3.23 -13.36 -1.76
N PHE A 47 -3.43 -12.05 -1.61
CA PHE A 47 -4.75 -11.49 -1.33
C PHE A 47 -5.77 -11.83 -2.42
N ARG A 48 -5.35 -11.85 -3.70
CA ARG A 48 -6.19 -12.33 -4.81
C ARG A 48 -6.67 -13.77 -4.58
N LYS A 49 -5.75 -14.68 -4.22
CA LYS A 49 -6.07 -16.09 -3.96
C LYS A 49 -6.97 -16.27 -2.74
N GLU A 50 -6.81 -15.41 -1.74
CA GLU A 50 -7.63 -15.39 -0.51
C GLU A 50 -8.97 -14.67 -0.71
N GLY A 51 -9.23 -14.08 -1.88
CA GLY A 51 -10.46 -13.33 -2.18
C GLY A 51 -10.53 -11.94 -1.53
N ASN A 52 -9.44 -11.47 -0.93
CA ASN A 52 -9.38 -10.15 -0.31
C ASN A 52 -9.02 -9.06 -1.35
N GLU A 53 -10.01 -8.68 -2.16
CA GLU A 53 -9.80 -7.75 -3.27
C GLU A 53 -9.45 -6.33 -2.79
N GLU A 54 -9.94 -5.89 -1.63
CA GLU A 54 -9.58 -4.58 -1.06
C GLU A 54 -8.09 -4.53 -0.69
N ALA A 55 -7.60 -5.49 0.09
CA ALA A 55 -6.20 -5.54 0.47
C ALA A 55 -5.29 -5.68 -0.75
N ARG A 56 -5.71 -6.46 -1.75
CA ARG A 56 -5.02 -6.56 -3.04
C ARG A 56 -4.90 -5.18 -3.70
N ARG A 57 -6.00 -4.45 -3.87
CA ARG A 57 -6.00 -3.13 -4.52
C ARG A 57 -5.16 -2.12 -3.78
N THR A 58 -5.26 -2.07 -2.45
CA THR A 58 -4.44 -1.19 -1.61
C THR A 58 -2.96 -1.50 -1.78
N THR A 59 -2.58 -2.78 -1.79
CA THR A 59 -1.19 -3.19 -2.01
C THR A 59 -0.68 -2.78 -3.39
N LEU A 60 -1.51 -2.94 -4.43
CA LEU A 60 -1.18 -2.52 -5.80
C LEU A 60 -1.01 -1.00 -5.89
N ALA A 61 -1.83 -0.22 -5.17
CA ALA A 61 -1.69 1.24 -5.12
C ALA A 61 -0.35 1.67 -4.50
N VAL A 62 0.08 1.01 -3.42
CA VAL A 62 1.40 1.25 -2.81
C VAL A 62 2.55 1.02 -3.79
N ILE A 63 2.45 0.00 -4.66
CA ILE A 63 3.46 -0.25 -5.70
C ILE A 63 3.54 0.94 -6.67
N LEU A 64 2.41 1.56 -7.02
CA LEU A 64 2.39 2.71 -7.91
C LEU A 64 2.94 3.98 -7.26
N GLU A 65 2.65 4.17 -5.97
CA GLU A 65 3.06 5.34 -5.19
C GLU A 65 4.56 5.32 -4.87
N GLU A 66 5.04 4.23 -4.27
CA GLU A 66 6.40 4.12 -3.76
C GLU A 66 7.41 3.65 -4.82
N TYR A 67 6.94 2.83 -5.79
CA TYR A 67 7.79 2.19 -6.79
C TYR A 67 7.33 2.43 -8.24
N PRO A 68 7.05 3.68 -8.67
CA PRO A 68 6.37 3.99 -9.94
C PRO A 68 7.12 3.52 -11.21
N ARG A 69 8.44 3.37 -11.12
CA ARG A 69 9.33 2.95 -12.23
C ARG A 69 9.62 1.45 -12.24
N SER A 70 9.07 0.68 -11.29
CA SER A 70 9.25 -0.78 -11.23
C SER A 70 8.48 -1.49 -12.35
N ARG A 71 8.89 -2.71 -12.70
CA ARG A 71 8.14 -3.55 -13.64
C ARG A 71 6.78 -3.94 -13.05
N GLU A 72 6.69 -4.06 -11.73
CA GLU A 72 5.46 -4.34 -11.01
C GLU A 72 4.47 -3.18 -11.08
N ALA A 73 4.93 -1.93 -11.11
CA ALA A 73 4.05 -0.78 -11.25
C ALA A 73 3.28 -0.79 -12.58
N GLU A 74 3.93 -1.19 -13.69
CA GLU A 74 3.22 -1.32 -14.97
C GLU A 74 2.11 -2.37 -14.91
N ARG A 75 2.38 -3.50 -14.26
CA ARG A 75 1.38 -4.55 -14.05
C ARG A 75 0.25 -4.12 -13.11
N ALA A 76 0.59 -3.40 -12.05
CA ALA A 76 -0.38 -2.88 -11.10
C ALA A 76 -1.34 -1.87 -11.76
N ARG A 77 -0.85 -1.01 -12.67
CA ARG A 77 -1.70 -0.10 -13.47
C ARG A 77 -2.73 -0.89 -14.27
N MET A 78 -2.31 -1.87 -15.05
CA MET A 78 -3.20 -2.69 -15.88
C MET A 78 -4.28 -3.38 -15.04
N VAL A 79 -3.91 -3.97 -13.90
CA VAL A 79 -4.88 -4.65 -13.01
C VAL A 79 -5.88 -3.67 -12.40
N LEU A 80 -5.44 -2.49 -11.97
CA LEU A 80 -6.32 -1.49 -11.36
C LEU A 80 -7.21 -0.79 -12.39
N GLU A 81 -6.78 -0.70 -13.65
CA GLU A 81 -7.59 -0.27 -14.79
C GLU A 81 -8.67 -1.29 -15.12
N GLU A 82 -8.29 -2.56 -15.34
CA GLU A 82 -9.25 -3.64 -15.63
C GLU A 82 -10.29 -3.78 -14.52
N GLY A 83 -9.88 -3.71 -13.26
CA GLY A 83 -10.78 -3.77 -12.11
C GLY A 83 -11.60 -2.49 -11.87
N ARG A 84 -11.37 -1.39 -12.59
CA ARG A 84 -12.23 -0.20 -12.57
C ARG A 84 -13.37 -0.33 -13.58
N ASP A 85 -13.08 -0.86 -14.76
CA ASP A 85 -14.07 -1.04 -15.83
C ASP A 85 -15.18 -2.03 -15.42
N VAL A 86 -14.88 -2.98 -14.53
CA VAL A 86 -15.86 -3.94 -13.99
C VAL A 86 -16.70 -3.37 -12.83
N ARG A 87 -16.29 -2.27 -12.19
CA ARG A 87 -16.92 -1.74 -10.96
C ARG A 87 -17.83 -0.52 -11.18
N ASP A 88 -18.01 -0.06 -12.42
CA ASP A 88 -18.96 1.00 -12.76
C ASP A 88 -20.16 0.40 -13.52
N PRO A 89 -21.32 0.24 -12.86
CA PRO A 89 -22.34 1.30 -12.92
C PRO A 89 -23.06 1.52 -11.56
N GLU A 90 -23.32 2.78 -11.19
CA GLU A 90 -24.29 3.14 -10.13
C GLU A 90 -24.06 2.60 -8.69
N ARG A 91 -22.93 2.93 -8.04
CA ARG A 91 -22.89 2.85 -6.56
C ARG A 91 -22.27 4.09 -5.91
N SER A 92 -22.80 5.23 -6.32
CA SER A 92 -22.94 6.42 -5.48
C SER A 92 -24.38 6.93 -5.63
N SER A 93 -25.35 6.03 -5.47
CA SER A 93 -26.72 6.42 -5.20
C SER A 93 -26.70 7.03 -3.80
N GLY A 94 -26.86 8.35 -3.75
CA GLY A 94 -27.24 9.03 -2.52
C GLY A 94 -28.54 8.41 -2.03
N ASP A 95 -28.43 7.66 -0.94
CA ASP A 95 -29.56 7.37 -0.06
C ASP A 95 -29.32 8.17 1.21
N GLU A 96 -29.58 9.47 1.12
CA GLU A 96 -29.83 10.32 2.28
C GLU A 96 -31.26 10.02 2.74
N THR A 97 -31.51 8.82 3.26
CA THR A 97 -32.74 8.57 4.02
C THR A 97 -32.56 9.14 5.43
N LEU A 98 -33.15 10.32 5.61
CA LEU A 98 -33.66 10.90 6.84
C LEU A 98 -33.39 10.08 8.12
N VAL A 99 -32.45 10.56 8.93
CA VAL A 99 -32.51 10.37 10.39
C VAL A 99 -32.30 11.73 11.05
N GLU A 100 -33.35 12.55 11.05
CA GLU A 100 -33.55 13.50 12.15
C GLU A 100 -34.61 12.89 13.07
N GLY A 101 -34.14 12.33 14.19
CA GLY A 101 -34.97 12.09 15.35
C GLY A 101 -34.99 13.34 16.24
N GLY A 102 -36.11 13.57 16.92
CA GLY A 102 -36.11 14.51 18.04
C GLY A 102 -37.50 14.95 18.52
N ALA A 103 -38.00 14.23 19.54
CA ALA A 103 -39.18 14.53 20.36
C ALA A 103 -40.52 14.39 19.60
N GLU A 104 -41.64 13.93 20.16
CA GLU A 104 -42.25 14.35 21.43
C GLU A 104 -43.29 13.30 21.91
N ALA A 105 -43.59 13.36 23.21
CA ALA A 105 -44.79 12.82 23.88
C ALA A 105 -44.95 11.29 24.04
N ARG A 106 -44.37 10.80 25.14
CA ARG A 106 -44.91 9.70 25.95
C ARG A 106 -46.34 10.04 26.41
N ALA A 107 -47.31 9.19 26.09
CA ALA A 107 -48.45 8.90 26.97
C ALA A 107 -49.20 7.63 26.52
N SER A 108 -49.53 6.79 27.50
CA SER A 108 -50.72 5.92 27.59
C SER A 108 -50.51 4.39 27.58
N GLY A 109 -50.83 3.78 28.74
CA GLY A 109 -51.33 2.41 28.98
C GLY A 109 -50.33 1.27 28.78
N GLN A 110 -49.75 0.62 29.79
CA GLN A 110 -50.34 -0.13 30.91
C GLN A 110 -51.30 -1.22 30.43
N ASP A 111 -50.85 -2.47 30.60
CA ASP A 111 -51.55 -3.77 30.75
C ASP A 111 -50.51 -4.85 30.35
N GLY A 112 -49.84 -5.60 31.23
CA GLY A 112 -50.34 -6.25 32.43
C GLY A 112 -50.83 -7.66 32.06
N ASP A 113 -49.94 -8.62 31.82
CA ASP A 113 -50.29 -10.03 32.05
C ASP A 113 -49.05 -10.90 32.28
N SER A 114 -49.14 -11.68 33.34
CA SER A 114 -48.12 -12.58 33.86
C SER A 114 -48.63 -14.00 33.74
N THR A 115 -47.90 -14.87 33.05
CA THR A 115 -47.95 -16.32 33.28
C THR A 115 -46.51 -16.83 33.10
N GLU A 116 -45.77 -16.91 34.19
CA GLU A 116 -45.66 -18.10 35.05
C GLU A 116 -44.96 -19.25 34.31
N SER A 117 -43.67 -19.37 34.58
CA SER A 117 -42.76 -20.36 34.04
C SER A 117 -42.35 -21.31 35.17
N ALA A 118 -42.36 -22.61 34.85
CA ALA A 118 -41.68 -23.72 35.51
C ALA A 118 -42.37 -24.40 36.72
N MET A 119 -43.10 -25.48 36.40
CA MET A 119 -43.17 -26.71 37.18
C MET A 119 -43.20 -27.89 36.19
N ASP A 120 -42.05 -28.57 36.02
CA ASP A 120 -41.84 -30.02 36.24
C ASP A 120 -40.36 -30.39 36.02
#